data_AF-A0A3A4QR29-F1
#
_entry.id   AF-A0A3A4QR29-F1
#
_cell.length_a   1.000
_cell.length_b   1.000
_cell.length_c   1.000
_cell.angle_alpha   90.00
_cell.angle_beta   90.00
_cell.angle_gamma   90.00
#
_symmetry.space_group_name_H-M   'P 1'
#
loop_
_entity.id
_entity.type
_entity.pdbx_description
1 polymer ?
#
loop_
_entity_poly.entity_id
_entity_poly.type
_entity_poly.pdbx_seq_one_letter_code
_entity_poly.pdbx_strand_id
1 'polypeptide(L)'
;MTTPSFLIVDIPCDMALQTAKKKLTQTGLRALQTFDLHTARHIQQDCPCPNHGTADCDCQMVVLMVYGETAEPATLILHGSDGQTRFSIADDSSQRADRKLVASIKEALDIKAAVSA
;
A
#
# COMPACT_ATOMS: atom_id res chain seq x y z
N MET A 1 8.04 13.76 6.02
CA MET A 1 8.08 13.56 4.57
C MET A 1 6.79 12.88 4.16
N THR A 2 5.94 13.52 3.37
CA THR A 2 4.69 12.93 2.89
C THR A 2 4.95 12.23 1.58
N THR A 3 4.90 10.90 1.58
CA THR A 3 4.97 10.11 0.34
C THR A 3 3.65 10.30 -0.42
N PRO A 4 3.66 10.87 -1.64
CA PRO A 4 2.43 11.12 -2.37
C PRO A 4 1.73 9.82 -2.73
N SER A 5 0.41 9.78 -2.52
CA SER A 5 -0.40 8.65 -2.97
C SER A 5 -0.56 8.70 -4.48
N PHE A 6 -0.43 7.56 -5.16
CA PHE A 6 -0.64 7.45 -6.60
C PHE A 6 -1.97 6.77 -6.96
N LEU A 7 -2.60 6.08 -6.00
CA LEU A 7 -3.88 5.42 -6.14
C LEU A 7 -4.64 5.49 -4.82
N ILE A 8 -5.95 5.70 -4.91
CA ILE A 8 -6.89 5.71 -3.79
C ILE A 8 -8.07 4.82 -4.19
N VAL A 9 -8.49 3.93 -3.28
CA VAL A 9 -9.62 3.02 -3.50
C VAL A 9 -10.56 3.01 -2.31
N ASP A 10 -11.86 2.96 -2.56
CA ASP A 10 -12.90 2.97 -1.52
C ASP A 10 -13.20 1.54 -1.03
N ILE A 11 -12.16 0.85 -0.57
CA ILE A 11 -12.25 -0.46 0.10
C ILE A 11 -11.31 -0.51 1.31
N PRO A 12 -11.66 -1.30 2.36
CA PRO A 12 -10.81 -1.49 3.54
C PRO A 12 -9.43 -2.04 3.19
N CYS A 13 -8.43 -1.73 4.03
CA CYS A 13 -7.02 -2.03 3.74
C CYS A 13 -6.71 -3.52 3.61
N ASP A 14 -7.36 -4.39 4.39
CA ASP A 14 -7.21 -5.84 4.22
C ASP A 14 -7.68 -6.33 2.84
N MET A 15 -8.82 -5.82 2.36
CA MET A 15 -9.32 -6.15 1.02
C MET A 15 -8.43 -5.57 -0.07
N ALA A 16 -7.97 -4.33 0.11
CA ALA A 16 -7.04 -3.67 -0.80
C ALA A 16 -5.71 -4.43 -0.89
N LEU A 17 -5.19 -4.93 0.24
CA LEU A 17 -3.98 -5.73 0.33
C LEU A 17 -4.09 -7.03 -0.45
N GLN A 18 -5.18 -7.79 -0.25
CA GLN A 18 -5.39 -9.04 -1.00
C GLN A 18 -5.52 -8.79 -2.51
N THR A 19 -6.26 -7.74 -2.88
CA THR A 19 -6.43 -7.33 -4.28
C THR A 19 -5.09 -6.93 -4.90
N ALA A 20 -4.28 -6.15 -4.19
CA ALA A 20 -2.97 -5.72 -4.64
C ALA A 20 -2.00 -6.89 -4.81
N LYS A 21 -1.89 -7.77 -3.81
CA LYS A 21 -1.06 -8.99 -3.89
C LYS A 21 -1.42 -9.85 -5.09
N LYS A 22 -2.72 -10.05 -5.33
CA LYS A 22 -3.22 -10.82 -6.48
C LYS A 22 -2.82 -10.17 -7.81
N LYS A 23 -3.09 -8.87 -8.00
CA LYS A 23 -2.76 -8.13 -9.23
C LYS A 23 -1.26 -8.09 -9.52
N LEU A 24 -0.44 -7.85 -8.49
CA LEU A 24 1.01 -7.87 -8.60
C LEU A 24 1.49 -9.27 -9.05
N THR A 25 0.99 -10.32 -8.42
CA THR A 25 1.36 -11.70 -8.79
C THR A 25 0.95 -12.04 -10.23
N GLN A 26 -0.25 -11.62 -10.66
CA GLN A 26 -0.75 -11.84 -12.02
C GLN A 26 0.09 -11.15 -13.11
N THR A 27 0.84 -10.11 -12.75
CA THR A 27 1.74 -9.38 -13.65
C THR A 27 3.20 -9.83 -13.50
N GLY A 28 3.44 -10.92 -12.75
CA GLY A 28 4.79 -11.48 -12.54
C GLY A 28 5.59 -10.79 -11.44
N LEU A 29 5.01 -9.83 -10.72
CA LEU A 29 5.66 -9.14 -9.61
C LEU A 29 5.47 -9.92 -8.31
N ARG A 30 6.51 -9.98 -7.47
CA ARG A 30 6.45 -10.65 -6.16
C ARG A 30 6.32 -9.62 -5.06
N ALA A 31 5.24 -9.69 -4.27
CA ALA A 31 5.03 -8.83 -3.11
C ALA A 31 5.35 -9.58 -1.80
N LEU A 32 6.34 -9.11 -1.05
CA LEU A 32 6.67 -9.58 0.30
C LEU A 32 6.18 -8.57 1.33
N GLN A 33 5.31 -9.00 2.24
CA GLN A 33 4.84 -8.15 3.33
C GLN A 33 5.89 -8.10 4.44
N THR A 34 6.38 -6.91 4.76
CA THR A 34 7.46 -6.71 5.74
C THR A 34 7.01 -5.97 6.98
N PHE A 35 5.86 -5.28 6.92
CA PHE A 35 5.26 -4.63 8.07
C PHE A 35 3.74 -4.64 7.97
N ASP A 36 3.09 -4.81 9.12
CA ASP A 36 1.65 -4.71 9.27
C ASP A 36 1.31 -4.04 10.60
N LEU A 37 0.86 -2.79 10.52
CA LEU A 37 0.45 -2.03 11.69
C LEU A 37 -0.78 -2.66 12.33
N HIS A 38 -1.62 -3.43 11.63
CA HIS A 38 -2.79 -4.05 12.26
C HIS A 38 -2.40 -4.85 13.52
N THR A 39 -1.25 -5.53 13.48
CA THR A 39 -0.70 -6.29 14.61
C THR A 39 0.00 -5.40 15.66
N ALA A 40 0.46 -4.21 15.27
CA ALA A 40 1.18 -3.24 16.11
C ALA A 40 0.34 -2.01 16.53
N ARG A 41 -0.95 -1.96 16.15
CA ARG A 41 -1.88 -0.83 16.31
C ARG A 41 -1.99 -0.33 17.75
N HIS A 42 -1.80 -1.21 18.73
CA HIS A 42 -1.85 -0.86 20.15
C HIS A 42 -0.61 -0.09 20.65
N ILE A 43 0.44 0.03 19.84
CA ILE A 43 1.75 0.57 20.26
C ILE A 43 2.00 1.98 19.68
N GLN A 44 1.35 2.36 18.57
CA GLN A 44 1.64 3.61 17.87
C GLN A 44 0.70 4.74 18.29
N GLN A 45 1.25 5.73 19.03
CA GLN A 45 0.49 6.82 19.65
C GLN A 45 0.18 8.01 18.72
N ASP A 46 0.94 8.17 17.62
CA ASP A 46 0.82 9.33 16.72
C ASP A 46 0.15 8.96 15.39
N CYS A 47 -1.01 8.31 15.45
CA CYS A 47 -1.86 8.16 14.25
C CYS A 47 -2.84 9.34 14.20
N PRO A 48 -2.85 10.17 13.15
CA PRO A 48 -3.74 11.34 13.05
C PRO A 48 -5.20 10.96 12.75
N CYS A 49 -5.59 9.70 12.94
CA CYS A 49 -6.94 9.29 12.65
C CYS A 49 -7.92 9.78 13.73
N PRO A 50 -9.10 10.29 13.34
CA PRO A 50 -10.03 10.91 14.26
C PRO A 50 -10.57 9.92 15.31
N ASN A 51 -10.59 8.63 14.96
CA ASN A 51 -11.07 7.55 15.83
C ASN A 51 -9.92 6.82 16.56
N HIS A 52 -8.69 7.34 16.56
CA HIS A 52 -7.56 6.63 17.16
C HIS A 52 -7.83 6.24 18.63
N GLY A 53 -7.52 5.01 19.00
CA GLY A 53 -7.73 4.50 20.35
C GLY A 53 -9.18 4.10 20.68
N THR A 54 -10.14 4.26 19.77
CA THR A 54 -11.52 3.77 19.92
C THR A 54 -11.73 2.43 19.20
N ALA A 55 -12.86 1.77 19.50
CA ALA A 55 -13.28 0.57 18.78
C ALA A 55 -13.57 0.82 17.28
N ASP A 56 -13.79 2.08 16.91
CA ASP A 56 -14.12 2.51 15.55
C ASP A 56 -12.89 2.92 14.73
N CYS A 57 -11.69 2.81 15.30
CA CYS A 57 -10.46 2.95 14.54
C CYS A 57 -10.34 1.81 13.53
N ASP A 58 -10.18 2.13 12.26
CA ASP A 58 -9.90 1.15 11.20
C ASP A 58 -8.50 1.36 10.57
N CYS A 59 -7.69 2.24 11.17
CA CYS A 59 -6.45 2.66 10.56
C CYS A 59 -5.42 1.55 10.52
N GLN A 60 -4.88 1.34 9.32
CA GLN A 60 -3.96 0.27 9.04
C GLN A 60 -2.86 0.76 8.10
N MET A 61 -1.63 0.36 8.37
CA MET A 61 -0.51 0.60 7.47
C MET A 61 0.16 -0.73 7.17
N VAL A 62 0.23 -1.09 5.90
CA VAL A 62 0.92 -2.29 5.43
C VAL A 62 2.05 -1.89 4.51
N VAL A 63 3.23 -2.45 4.74
CA VAL A 63 4.39 -2.25 3.87
C VAL A 63 4.70 -3.53 3.13
N LEU A 64 4.77 -3.42 1.81
CA LEU A 64 5.16 -4.47 0.88
C LEU A 64 6.49 -4.09 0.23
N MET A 65 7.46 -4.99 0.25
CA MET A 65 8.58 -4.97 -0.69
C MET A 65 8.13 -5.68 -1.96
N VAL A 66 8.08 -4.95 -3.07
CA VAL A 66 7.67 -5.47 -4.37
C VAL A 66 8.89 -5.67 -5.25
N TYR A 67 9.11 -6.90 -5.69
CA TYR A 67 10.23 -7.32 -6.52
C TYR A 67 9.76 -7.51 -7.97
N GLY A 68 10.55 -7.01 -8.91
CA GLY A 68 10.45 -7.32 -10.34
C GLY A 68 11.60 -8.22 -10.78
N GLU A 69 12.10 -8.00 -11.99
CA GLU A 69 13.25 -8.74 -12.53
C GLU A 69 14.59 -8.31 -11.90
N THR A 70 14.67 -7.07 -11.41
CA THR A 70 15.86 -6.53 -10.74
C THR A 70 15.91 -6.94 -9.28
N ALA A 71 17.12 -6.94 -8.70
CA ALA A 71 17.34 -7.36 -7.31
C ALA A 71 16.79 -6.35 -6.28
N GLU A 72 16.67 -5.07 -6.64
CA GLU A 72 16.24 -4.01 -5.73
C GLU A 72 14.70 -3.85 -5.76
N PRO A 73 14.02 -4.09 -4.62
CA PRO A 73 12.58 -3.94 -4.53
C PRO A 73 12.15 -2.48 -4.39
N ALA A 74 10.91 -2.20 -4.82
CA ALA A 74 10.22 -0.97 -4.45
C ALA A 74 9.43 -1.17 -3.15
N THR A 75 9.41 -0.15 -2.30
CA THR A 75 8.60 -0.15 -1.07
C THR A 75 7.23 0.42 -1.36
N LEU A 76 6.21 -0.43 -1.41
CA LEU A 76 4.80 -0.07 -1.57
C LEU A 76 4.13 0.01 -0.19
N ILE A 77 3.50 1.13 0.10
CA ILE A 77 2.82 1.40 1.36
C ILE A 77 1.33 1.51 1.09
N LEU A 78 0.54 0.69 1.77
CA LEU A 78 -0.92 0.79 1.85
C LEU A 78 -1.27 1.43 3.18
N HIS A 79 -2.07 2.50 3.13
CA HIS A 79 -2.58 3.17 4.31
C HIS A 79 -4.11 3.22 4.25
N GLY A 80 -4.75 2.42 5.08
CA GLY A 80 -6.20 2.40 5.29
C GLY A 80 -6.64 3.40 6.34
N SER A 81 -7.73 4.10 6.07
CA SER A 81 -8.48 4.90 7.04
C SER A 81 -9.88 5.20 6.49
N ASP A 82 -10.90 5.17 7.34
CA ASP A 82 -12.28 5.56 7.01
C ASP A 82 -12.86 4.75 5.82
N GLY A 83 -12.59 3.44 5.77
CA GLY A 83 -13.03 2.55 4.70
C GLY A 83 -12.31 2.74 3.36
N GLN A 84 -11.35 3.66 3.27
CA GLN A 84 -10.56 3.96 2.09
C GLN A 84 -9.11 3.49 2.27
N THR A 85 -8.48 3.03 1.19
CA THR A 85 -7.05 2.70 1.18
C THR A 85 -6.30 3.56 0.17
N ARG A 86 -5.22 4.19 0.66
CA ARG A 86 -4.28 4.97 -0.16
C ARG A 86 -3.01 4.17 -0.40
N PHE A 87 -2.55 4.16 -1.65
CA PHE A 87 -1.33 3.49 -2.09
C PHE A 87 -0.25 4.53 -2.39
N SER A 88 0.95 4.33 -1.85
CA SER A 88 2.11 5.20 -2.08
C SER A 88 3.38 4.37 -2.25
N ILE A 89 4.37 4.87 -2.98
CA ILE A 89 5.68 4.23 -3.13
C ILE A 89 6.69 5.10 -2.39
N ALA A 90 7.42 4.52 -1.44
CA ALA A 90 8.48 5.26 -0.75
C ALA A 90 9.55 5.66 -1.76
N ASP A 91 9.76 6.97 -1.93
CA ASP A 91 10.81 7.54 -2.77
C ASP A 91 11.83 8.17 -1.82
N ASP A 92 12.78 7.38 -1.35
CA ASP A 92 13.95 7.92 -0.64
C ASP A 92 15.04 8.21 -1.66
N SER A 93 15.63 9.40 -1.57
CA SER A 93 16.83 9.80 -2.32
C SER A 93 17.98 8.79 -2.29
N SER A 94 18.05 7.92 -1.28
CA SER A 94 19.05 6.86 -1.13
C SER A 94 18.64 5.50 -1.73
N GLN A 95 17.35 5.29 -2.03
CA GLN A 95 16.77 4.04 -2.55
C GLN A 95 15.79 4.35 -3.67
N ARG A 96 16.24 5.08 -4.69
CA ARG A 96 15.40 5.38 -5.84
C ARG A 96 15.06 4.07 -6.55
N ALA A 97 13.88 3.52 -6.24
CA ALA A 97 13.37 2.34 -6.88
C ALA A 97 13.44 2.51 -8.40
N ASP A 98 13.78 1.43 -9.10
CA ASP A 98 13.85 1.45 -10.57
C ASP A 98 12.53 2.02 -11.12
N ARG A 99 12.65 3.08 -11.92
CA ARG A 99 11.49 3.75 -12.52
C ARG A 99 10.62 2.79 -13.33
N LYS A 100 11.22 1.75 -13.94
CA LYS A 100 10.47 0.68 -14.62
C LYS A 100 9.64 -0.12 -13.63
N LEU A 101 10.22 -0.56 -12.52
CA LEU A 101 9.50 -1.30 -11.49
C LEU A 101 8.36 -0.47 -10.90
N VAL A 102 8.59 0.82 -10.62
CA VAL A 102 7.56 1.75 -10.18
C VAL A 102 6.43 1.87 -11.20
N ALA A 103 6.76 1.98 -12.49
CA ALA A 103 5.75 2.04 -13.56
C ALA A 103 4.94 0.73 -13.64
N SER A 104 5.61 -0.43 -13.60
CA SER A 104 4.95 -1.74 -13.62
C SER A 104 4.04 -1.96 -12.40
N ILE A 105 4.44 -1.50 -11.21
CA ILE A 105 3.60 -1.55 -10.01
C ILE A 105 2.34 -0.70 -10.23
N LYS A 106 2.50 0.54 -10.71
CA LYS A 106 1.38 1.43 -10.97
C LYS A 106 0.43 0.86 -12.02
N GLU A 107 0.95 0.28 -13.10
CA GLU A 107 0.16 -0.34 -14.16
C GLU A 107 -0.59 -1.59 -13.65
N ALA A 108 0.08 -2.48 -12.91
CA ALA A 108 -0.54 -3.66 -12.33
C ALA A 108 -1.68 -3.30 -11.36
N LEU A 109 -1.47 -2.25 -10.58
CA LEU A 109 -2.43 -1.77 -9.59
C LEU A 109 -3.47 -0.82 -10.17
N ASP A 110 -3.29 -0.30 -11.39
CA ASP A 110 -4.26 0.58 -12.03
C ASP A 110 -5.61 -0.16 -12.10
N ILE A 111 -6.49 0.25 -11.19
CA ILE A 111 -7.89 -0.05 -11.25
C ILE A 111 -8.43 1.19 -11.94
N LYS A 112 -8.56 1.16 -13.27
CA LYS A 112 -9.70 1.84 -13.88
C LYS A 112 -10.89 1.44 -13.01
N ALA A 113 -11.45 2.40 -12.28
CA ALA A 113 -12.55 2.23 -11.35
C ALA A 113 -13.53 1.18 -11.91
N ALA A 114 -13.37 -0.07 -11.47
CA ALA A 114 -14.26 -1.14 -11.84
C ALA A 114 -15.45 -1.07 -10.89
N VAL A 115 -16.11 0.09 -10.86
CA VAL A 115 -17.44 0.32 -10.28
C VAL A 115 -18.12 1.40 -11.13
N SER A 116 -18.67 0.94 -12.24
CA SER A 116 -19.86 1.49 -12.90
C SER A 116 -20.41 0.37 -13.77
N ALA A 117 -21.14 -0.53 -13.12
CA ALA A 117 -22.15 -1.38 -13.75
C ALA A 117 -23.42 -1.26 -12.89
#